data_AF-A0A6C0TYI8-F1
#
_entry.id   AF-A0A6C0TYI8-F1
#
_cell.length_a   1.000
_cell.length_b   1.000
_cell.length_c   1.000
_cell.angle_alpha   90.00
_cell.angle_beta   90.00
_cell.angle_gamma   90.00
#
_symmetry.space_group_name_H-M   'P 1'
#
loop_
_entity.id
_entity.type
_entity.pdbx_description
1 polymer ?
#
loop_
_entity_poly.entity_id
_entity_poly.type
_entity_poly.pdbx_seq_one_letter_code
_entity_poly.pdbx_strand_id
1 'polypeptide(L)'
;MKPYLITVVLIIIAPSLSAESAAKPPRLKAHSLTDSAFWIEGGTANAGFVIGNDGVLLIDAQRTPAEGAAQMALIETITSRPITAIVITHADPDHVGGLPAYPAGARIIMQENARAQILSAATDNHGGPLFGPMYRKLAANHLPDQTVADLERITIAGIRVTLIHTAPAHTSGDLVVHLPEQKLVFGGDIVLSNQGRFPIIHVGGSSLGWLAAMNEILALDAKVIVPGHGPVETRRQLETRVADAKRRRAEIKKMVEAGKSLAQIDVTLPPETANSMFPSFNYTTYDELTQGYPPQRPPWASLVKPPR
;
A
#
# COMPACT_ATOMS: atom_id res chain seq x y z
N MET A 1 -11.82 -75.55 -2.98
CA MET A 1 -11.83 -74.25 -2.27
C MET A 1 -10.43 -74.03 -1.69
N LYS A 2 -9.68 -73.06 -2.21
CA LYS A 2 -8.38 -72.61 -1.68
C LYS A 2 -8.55 -71.14 -1.24
N PRO A 3 -8.15 -70.75 -0.03
CA PRO A 3 -8.39 -69.40 0.47
C PRO A 3 -7.36 -68.43 -0.12
N TYR A 4 -7.82 -67.28 -0.61
CA TYR A 4 -6.96 -66.17 -1.00
C TYR A 4 -6.64 -65.33 0.25
N LEU A 5 -5.35 -65.18 0.53
CA LEU A 5 -4.81 -64.35 1.60
C LEU A 5 -4.84 -62.88 1.12
N ILE A 6 -5.71 -62.05 1.71
CA ILE A 6 -5.75 -60.61 1.44
C ILE A 6 -4.69 -59.94 2.32
N THR A 7 -3.58 -59.51 1.71
CA THR A 7 -2.59 -58.65 2.37
C THR A 7 -3.14 -57.23 2.43
N VAL A 8 -3.54 -56.77 3.62
CA VAL A 8 -3.86 -55.37 3.89
C VAL A 8 -2.54 -54.60 4.02
N VAL A 9 -2.22 -53.78 3.03
CA VAL A 9 -1.12 -52.82 3.11
C VAL A 9 -1.61 -51.61 3.88
N LEU A 10 -1.15 -51.46 5.13
CA LEU A 10 -1.39 -50.28 5.96
C LEU A 10 -0.48 -49.16 5.47
N ILE A 11 -1.01 -48.21 4.69
CA ILE A 11 -0.27 -47.00 4.29
C ILE A 11 -0.30 -46.03 5.47
N ILE A 12 0.81 -45.95 6.20
CA ILE A 12 1.03 -44.91 7.20
C ILE A 12 1.44 -43.64 6.45
N ILE A 13 0.52 -42.70 6.29
CA ILE A 13 0.82 -41.36 5.78
C ILE A 13 1.38 -40.54 6.94
N ALA A 14 2.70 -40.43 7.01
CA ALA A 14 3.34 -39.46 7.90
C ALA A 14 3.08 -38.05 7.34
N PRO A 15 2.64 -37.07 8.15
CA PRO A 15 2.54 -35.69 7.70
C PRO A 15 3.95 -35.16 7.45
N SER A 16 4.28 -34.89 6.19
CA SER A 16 5.46 -34.12 5.83
C SER A 16 5.24 -32.69 6.30
N LEU A 17 5.93 -32.31 7.38
CA LEU A 17 6.21 -30.90 7.65
C LEU A 17 6.97 -30.37 6.43
N SER A 18 6.28 -29.65 5.53
CA SER A 18 6.97 -28.81 4.58
C SER A 18 7.62 -27.70 5.38
N ALA A 19 8.95 -27.80 5.54
CA ALA A 19 9.75 -26.64 5.86
C ALA A 19 9.44 -25.59 4.80
N GLU A 20 8.88 -24.47 5.25
CA GLU A 20 8.64 -23.30 4.43
C GLU A 20 9.99 -22.93 3.80
N SER A 21 10.14 -23.22 2.50
CA SER A 21 11.30 -22.80 1.73
C SER A 21 11.38 -21.29 1.87
N ALA A 22 12.37 -20.80 2.61
CA ALA A 22 12.67 -19.38 2.68
C ALA A 22 12.98 -18.92 1.25
N ALA A 23 11.97 -18.39 0.57
CA ALA A 23 12.12 -17.84 -0.76
C ALA A 23 13.26 -16.82 -0.71
N LYS A 24 14.19 -16.89 -1.68
CA LYS A 24 15.25 -15.90 -1.78
C LYS A 24 14.62 -14.51 -1.78
N PRO A 25 15.10 -13.56 -0.94
CA PRO A 25 14.53 -12.23 -0.91
C PRO A 25 14.57 -11.63 -2.32
N PRO A 26 13.51 -10.90 -2.72
CA PRO A 26 13.41 -10.31 -4.04
C PRO A 26 14.62 -9.42 -4.31
N ARG A 27 15.08 -9.39 -5.58
CA ARG A 27 16.17 -8.50 -5.99
C ARG A 27 15.65 -7.07 -5.99
N LEU A 28 16.04 -6.32 -4.97
CA LEU A 28 15.82 -4.88 -4.91
C LEU A 28 16.87 -4.16 -5.77
N LYS A 29 16.47 -3.05 -6.39
CA LYS A 29 17.35 -2.20 -7.19
C LYS A 29 17.08 -0.74 -6.88
N ALA A 30 18.14 0.03 -6.62
CA ALA A 30 18.04 1.46 -6.44
C ALA A 30 18.24 2.18 -7.78
N HIS A 31 17.37 3.15 -8.06
CA HIS A 31 17.43 4.04 -9.20
C HIS A 31 17.60 5.47 -8.68
N SER A 32 18.69 6.13 -9.06
CA SER A 32 18.86 7.55 -8.75
C SER A 32 17.81 8.36 -9.50
N LEU A 33 17.04 9.15 -8.75
CA LEU A 33 16.09 10.15 -9.27
C LEU A 33 16.74 11.54 -9.29
N THR A 34 17.60 11.79 -8.31
CA THR A 34 18.50 12.94 -8.19
C THR A 34 19.80 12.46 -7.53
N ASP A 35 20.77 13.37 -7.33
CA ASP A 35 22.03 13.05 -6.64
C ASP A 35 21.83 12.50 -5.21
N SER A 36 20.72 12.87 -4.55
CA SER A 36 20.46 12.49 -3.15
C SER A 36 19.21 11.65 -2.94
N ALA A 37 18.34 11.49 -3.94
CA ALA A 37 17.06 10.78 -3.80
C ALA A 37 16.95 9.61 -4.77
N PHE A 38 16.43 8.50 -4.27
CA PHE A 38 16.42 7.22 -4.96
C PHE A 38 15.05 6.56 -4.86
N TRP A 39 14.64 5.90 -5.94
CA TRP A 39 13.54 4.94 -5.97
C TRP A 39 14.10 3.53 -5.84
N ILE A 40 13.49 2.72 -4.97
CA ILE A 40 13.79 1.29 -4.84
C ILE A 40 12.71 0.52 -5.61
N GLU A 41 13.13 -0.09 -6.71
CA GLU A 41 12.36 -1.02 -7.53
C GLU A 41 12.54 -2.47 -7.01
N GLY A 42 11.50 -3.28 -7.13
CA GLY A 42 11.48 -4.67 -6.70
C GLY A 42 10.93 -4.81 -5.29
N GLY A 43 10.94 -6.03 -4.76
CA GLY A 43 10.20 -6.31 -3.53
C GLY A 43 8.73 -6.54 -3.80
N THR A 44 7.90 -6.31 -2.78
CA THR A 44 6.45 -6.35 -2.97
C THR A 44 5.91 -5.01 -3.43
N ALA A 45 6.33 -3.92 -2.77
CA ALA A 45 5.99 -2.55 -3.08
C ALA A 45 7.24 -1.74 -3.40
N ASN A 46 7.08 -0.62 -4.06
CA ASN A 46 8.15 0.36 -4.19
C ASN A 46 8.45 0.99 -2.85
N ALA A 47 9.68 1.47 -2.73
CA ALA A 47 10.09 2.32 -1.63
C ALA A 47 10.99 3.44 -2.17
N GLY A 48 11.41 4.34 -1.28
CA GLY A 48 12.36 5.38 -1.61
C GLY A 48 13.31 5.66 -0.47
N PHE A 49 14.43 6.29 -0.78
CA PHE A 49 15.26 6.88 0.26
C PHE A 49 15.92 8.16 -0.22
N VAL A 50 16.20 9.04 0.74
CA VAL A 50 16.86 10.31 0.49
C VAL A 50 18.03 10.44 1.46
N ILE A 51 19.20 10.69 0.90
CA ILE A 51 20.44 10.91 1.64
C ILE A 51 20.50 12.38 2.03
N GLY A 52 20.38 12.65 3.32
CA GLY A 52 20.49 13.99 3.88
C GLY A 52 21.79 14.19 4.65
N ASN A 53 21.95 15.40 5.21
CA ASN A 53 23.16 15.77 5.95
C ASN A 53 23.26 15.11 7.33
N ASP A 54 22.13 14.70 7.91
CA ASP A 54 22.09 14.12 9.27
C ASP A 54 21.76 12.63 9.27
N GLY A 55 21.52 12.03 8.09
CA GLY A 55 21.14 10.62 7.96
C GLY A 55 20.44 10.30 6.65
N VAL A 56 19.77 9.15 6.62
CA VAL A 56 18.88 8.73 5.53
C VAL A 56 17.44 8.81 6.00
N LEU A 57 16.60 9.44 5.18
CA LEU A 57 15.14 9.32 5.24
C LEU A 57 14.71 8.16 4.34
N LEU A 58 14.05 7.16 4.91
CA LEU A 58 13.40 6.07 4.19
C LEU A 58 11.93 6.40 3.97
N ILE A 59 11.37 6.02 2.82
CA ILE A 59 9.94 6.03 2.52
C ILE A 59 9.50 4.59 2.22
N ASP A 60 8.59 4.06 3.03
CA ASP A 60 8.07 2.68 3.04
C ASP A 60 9.12 1.57 3.30
N ALA A 61 8.68 0.53 4.02
CA ALA A 61 9.55 -0.44 4.69
C ALA A 61 9.44 -1.87 4.13
N GLN A 62 8.81 -2.06 2.98
CA GLN A 62 8.56 -3.37 2.35
C GLN A 62 7.65 -4.30 3.17
N ARG A 63 7.37 -5.50 2.65
CA ARG A 63 6.34 -6.40 3.21
C ARG A 63 6.79 -7.27 4.37
N THR A 64 8.07 -7.60 4.44
CA THR A 64 8.56 -8.57 5.41
C THR A 64 9.87 -8.11 6.04
N PRO A 65 10.22 -8.58 7.25
CA PRO A 65 11.52 -8.27 7.83
C PRO A 65 12.70 -8.70 6.95
N ALA A 66 12.55 -9.78 6.16
CA ALA A 66 13.58 -10.19 5.22
C ALA A 66 13.74 -9.20 4.06
N GLU A 67 12.64 -8.66 3.55
CA GLU A 67 12.66 -7.61 2.52
C GLU A 67 13.22 -6.29 3.09
N GLY A 68 12.81 -5.89 4.30
CA GLY A 68 13.38 -4.72 4.98
C GLY A 68 14.89 -4.85 5.23
N ALA A 69 15.37 -6.04 5.61
CA ALA A 69 16.81 -6.30 5.75
C ALA A 69 17.55 -6.21 4.40
N ALA A 70 16.96 -6.74 3.33
CA ALA A 70 17.50 -6.59 1.98
C ALA A 70 17.52 -5.11 1.53
N GLN A 71 16.51 -4.34 1.91
CA GLN A 71 16.40 -2.91 1.62
C GLN A 71 17.50 -2.11 2.32
N MET A 72 17.75 -2.38 3.60
CA MET A 72 18.88 -1.79 4.32
C MET A 72 20.22 -2.15 3.68
N ALA A 73 20.44 -3.44 3.37
CA ALA A 73 21.69 -3.88 2.73
C ALA A 73 21.92 -3.20 1.38
N LEU A 74 20.87 -2.97 0.59
CA LEU A 74 20.96 -2.21 -0.66
C LEU A 74 21.37 -0.75 -0.39
N ILE A 75 20.75 -0.08 0.58
CA ILE A 75 21.07 1.31 0.93
C ILE A 75 22.54 1.44 1.39
N GLU A 76 23.03 0.47 2.17
CA GLU A 76 24.44 0.43 2.64
C GLU A 76 25.46 0.34 1.50
N THR A 77 25.09 -0.22 0.34
CA THR A 77 25.97 -0.22 -0.84
C THR A 77 26.12 1.16 -1.49
N ILE A 78 25.24 2.10 -1.17
CA ILE A 78 25.16 3.44 -1.77
C ILE A 78 25.65 4.51 -0.79
N THR A 79 25.39 4.33 0.51
CA THR A 79 25.77 5.30 1.54
C THR A 79 26.07 4.62 2.87
N SER A 80 27.03 5.17 3.61
CA SER A 80 27.35 4.75 4.99
C SER A 80 26.56 5.51 6.05
N ARG A 81 25.71 6.47 5.66
CA ARG A 81 24.89 7.25 6.59
C ARG A 81 23.76 6.36 7.17
N PRO A 82 23.48 6.46 8.48
CA PRO A 82 22.44 5.64 9.09
C PRO A 82 21.05 6.08 8.65
N ILE A 83 20.09 5.14 8.62
CA ILE A 83 18.66 5.46 8.51
C ILE A 83 18.21 6.04 9.84
N THR A 84 17.84 7.32 9.84
CA THR A 84 17.43 8.06 11.05
C THR A 84 15.93 8.27 11.14
N ALA A 85 15.24 8.15 10.00
CA ALA A 85 13.80 8.30 9.94
C ALA A 85 13.19 7.43 8.83
N ILE A 86 11.98 6.95 9.08
CA ILE A 86 11.16 6.18 8.16
C ILE A 86 9.80 6.87 8.09
N VAL A 87 9.36 7.25 6.90
CA VAL A 87 8.00 7.71 6.64
C VAL A 87 7.24 6.58 5.97
N ILE A 88 6.09 6.21 6.53
CA ILE A 88 5.19 5.21 5.98
C ILE A 88 4.02 5.92 5.29
N THR A 89 3.75 5.57 4.04
CA THR A 89 2.71 6.21 3.23
C THR A 89 1.30 5.78 3.64
N HIS A 90 1.10 4.52 4.03
CA HIS A 90 -0.17 4.00 4.52
C HIS A 90 0.02 2.64 5.22
N ALA A 91 -1.06 2.07 5.77
CA ALA A 91 -0.98 0.92 6.67
C ALA A 91 -0.86 -0.46 5.97
N ASP A 92 -0.86 -0.54 4.65
CA ASP A 92 -0.94 -1.83 3.95
C ASP A 92 0.30 -2.70 4.21
N PRO A 93 0.13 -4.04 4.23
CA PRO A 93 1.16 -4.96 4.73
C PRO A 93 2.51 -4.83 4.02
N ASP A 94 2.51 -4.50 2.74
CA ASP A 94 3.68 -4.32 1.89
C ASP A 94 4.42 -2.99 2.05
N HIS A 95 3.86 -2.07 2.82
CA HIS A 95 4.49 -0.80 3.18
C HIS A 95 5.02 -0.81 4.63
N VAL A 96 4.36 -1.54 5.54
CA VAL A 96 4.73 -1.58 6.97
C VAL A 96 5.41 -2.86 7.44
N GLY A 97 5.26 -3.96 6.72
CA GLY A 97 5.58 -5.28 7.26
C GLY A 97 7.07 -5.56 7.50
N GLY A 98 7.96 -4.79 6.85
CA GLY A 98 9.41 -4.85 7.08
C GLY A 98 9.94 -3.96 8.19
N LEU A 99 9.09 -3.14 8.85
CA LEU A 99 9.49 -2.32 10.01
C LEU A 99 10.29 -3.09 11.08
N PRO A 100 10.02 -4.38 11.40
CA PRO A 100 10.81 -5.14 12.36
C PRO A 100 12.27 -5.43 11.98
N ALA A 101 12.68 -5.12 10.75
CA ALA A 101 14.08 -5.22 10.34
C ALA A 101 14.91 -4.01 10.79
N TYR A 102 14.28 -2.86 11.02
CA TYR A 102 14.97 -1.60 11.26
C TYR A 102 15.33 -1.41 12.74
N PRO A 103 16.47 -0.75 13.03
CA PRO A 103 16.91 -0.53 14.40
C PRO A 103 15.94 0.40 15.17
N ALA A 104 15.77 0.17 16.46
CA ALA A 104 14.84 0.88 17.36
C ALA A 104 15.12 2.40 17.57
N GLY A 105 16.11 2.97 16.87
CA GLY A 105 16.49 4.38 16.96
C GLY A 105 15.98 5.26 15.83
N ALA A 106 15.40 4.68 14.77
CA ALA A 106 14.81 5.47 13.69
C ALA A 106 13.45 6.03 14.11
N ARG A 107 13.20 7.32 13.87
CA ARG A 107 11.85 7.91 14.00
C ARG A 107 10.94 7.30 12.96
N ILE A 108 9.75 6.82 13.34
CA ILE A 108 8.81 6.26 12.37
C ILE A 108 7.56 7.15 12.34
N ILE A 109 7.32 7.73 11.16
CA ILE A 109 6.27 8.73 10.95
C ILE A 109 5.22 8.14 10.02
N MET A 110 3.95 8.28 10.39
CA MET A 110 2.82 7.90 9.52
C MET A 110 1.61 8.79 9.77
N GLN A 111 0.53 8.63 9.02
CA GLN A 111 -0.72 9.35 9.27
C GLN A 111 -1.53 8.72 10.43
N GLU A 112 -2.27 9.54 11.19
CA GLU A 112 -3.02 9.11 12.39
C GLU A 112 -4.04 7.98 12.16
N ASN A 113 -4.83 8.06 11.08
CA ASN A 113 -5.77 7.03 10.68
C ASN A 113 -5.04 5.76 10.25
N ALA A 114 -3.93 5.85 9.52
CA ALA A 114 -3.14 4.66 9.17
C ALA A 114 -2.57 3.97 10.43
N ARG A 115 -2.16 4.74 11.45
CA ARG A 115 -1.78 4.19 12.75
C ARG A 115 -2.96 3.49 13.43
N ALA A 116 -4.14 4.09 13.39
CA ALA A 116 -5.36 3.49 13.91
C ALA A 116 -5.76 2.21 13.14
N GLN A 117 -5.52 2.15 11.83
CA GLN A 117 -5.74 0.96 11.01
C GLN A 117 -4.83 -0.19 11.42
N ILE A 118 -3.54 0.06 11.70
CA ILE A 118 -2.62 -0.97 12.25
C ILE A 118 -3.17 -1.51 13.59
N LEU A 119 -3.57 -0.62 14.50
CA LEU A 119 -4.12 -1.00 15.80
C LEU A 119 -5.41 -1.81 15.65
N SER A 120 -6.32 -1.38 14.77
CA SER A 120 -7.57 -2.10 14.49
C SER A 120 -7.32 -3.46 13.85
N ALA A 121 -6.37 -3.57 12.92
CA ALA A 121 -6.00 -4.83 12.29
C ALA A 121 -5.29 -5.80 13.25
N ALA A 122 -4.66 -5.27 14.30
CA ALA A 122 -4.09 -6.05 15.39
C ALA A 122 -5.15 -6.63 16.34
N THR A 123 -6.35 -6.04 16.40
CA THR A 123 -7.49 -6.55 17.20
C THR A 123 -8.48 -7.36 16.36
N ASP A 124 -9.21 -8.26 17.04
CA ASP A 124 -10.48 -8.84 16.57
C ASP A 124 -10.51 -9.54 15.20
N ASN A 125 -9.39 -10.14 14.76
CA ASN A 125 -9.27 -10.80 13.45
C ASN A 125 -9.55 -9.89 12.22
N HIS A 126 -9.55 -8.56 12.37
CA HIS A 126 -9.76 -7.64 11.24
C HIS A 126 -8.63 -7.74 10.19
N GLY A 127 -7.38 -7.95 10.62
CA GLY A 127 -6.28 -8.28 9.71
C GLY A 127 -6.36 -9.69 9.09
N GLY A 128 -7.39 -10.46 9.44
CA GLY A 128 -7.57 -11.84 9.01
C GLY A 128 -6.48 -12.79 9.53
N PRO A 129 -6.57 -14.08 9.18
CA PRO A 129 -5.54 -15.06 9.54
C PRO A 129 -4.21 -14.79 8.82
N LEU A 130 -4.25 -14.13 7.66
CA LEU A 130 -3.07 -13.89 6.82
C LEU A 130 -2.18 -12.76 7.35
N PHE A 131 -2.75 -11.61 7.71
CA PHE A 131 -1.97 -10.42 8.10
C PHE A 131 -2.11 -10.05 9.58
N GLY A 132 -3.11 -10.56 10.29
CA GLY A 132 -3.31 -10.29 11.72
C GLY A 132 -2.07 -10.55 12.60
N PRO A 133 -1.32 -11.66 12.41
CA PRO A 133 -0.07 -11.87 13.16
C PRO A 133 0.99 -10.78 12.93
N MET A 134 1.12 -10.27 11.70
CA MET A 134 2.03 -9.18 11.36
C MET A 134 1.62 -7.90 12.11
N TYR A 135 0.36 -7.49 12.00
CA TYR A 135 -0.14 -6.27 12.66
C TYR A 135 -0.03 -6.34 14.17
N ARG A 136 -0.27 -7.50 14.80
CA ARG A 136 -0.03 -7.68 16.25
C ARG A 136 1.42 -7.46 16.63
N LYS A 137 2.37 -7.96 15.83
CA LYS A 137 3.81 -7.75 16.07
C LYS A 137 4.21 -6.29 15.88
N LEU A 138 3.63 -5.62 14.88
CA LEU A 138 3.83 -4.18 14.67
C LEU A 138 3.29 -3.39 15.86
N ALA A 139 2.02 -3.57 16.21
CA ALA A 139 1.36 -2.89 17.33
C ALA A 139 2.11 -3.07 18.68
N ALA A 140 2.74 -4.23 18.89
CA ALA A 140 3.47 -4.51 20.12
C ALA A 140 4.81 -3.77 20.23
N ASN A 141 5.60 -3.71 19.15
CA ASN A 141 7.03 -3.35 19.25
C ASN A 141 7.54 -2.40 18.14
N HIS A 142 6.76 -2.16 17.09
CA HIS A 142 7.19 -1.40 15.90
C HIS A 142 6.08 -0.47 15.39
N LEU A 143 5.18 -0.06 16.28
CA LEU A 143 4.11 0.86 15.94
C LEU A 143 4.70 2.25 15.76
N PRO A 144 4.42 2.96 14.66
CA PRO A 144 4.93 4.30 14.46
C PRO A 144 4.55 5.25 15.62
N ASP A 145 5.54 6.00 16.08
CA ASP A 145 5.51 6.79 17.31
C ASP A 145 5.13 8.25 17.05
N GLN A 146 5.42 8.75 15.84
CA GLN A 146 5.00 10.08 15.39
C GLN A 146 3.89 9.98 14.36
N THR A 147 2.87 10.82 14.53
CA THR A 147 1.76 10.92 13.60
C THR A 147 1.66 12.29 12.94
N VAL A 148 1.13 12.30 11.72
CA VAL A 148 0.70 13.49 10.99
C VAL A 148 -0.82 13.46 10.89
N ALA A 149 -1.48 14.55 11.29
CA ALA A 149 -2.93 14.69 11.17
C ALA A 149 -3.33 15.10 9.73
N ASP A 150 -2.86 16.29 9.32
CA ASP A 150 -3.21 16.91 8.03
C ASP A 150 -1.95 17.19 7.19
N LEU A 151 -1.33 18.35 7.36
CA LEU A 151 -0.13 18.75 6.61
C LEU A 151 0.97 19.17 7.58
N GLU A 152 2.14 18.57 7.42
CA GLU A 152 3.32 18.91 8.21
C GLU A 152 4.49 19.26 7.29
N ARG A 153 5.07 20.44 7.51
CA ARG A 153 6.35 20.83 6.89
C ARG A 153 7.44 20.62 7.92
N ILE A 154 8.35 19.71 7.64
CA ILE A 154 9.36 19.27 8.59
C ILE A 154 10.70 19.09 7.91
N THR A 155 11.79 19.28 8.66
CA THR A 155 13.12 18.87 8.22
C THR A 155 13.46 17.52 8.85
N ILE A 156 13.73 16.52 8.01
CA ILE A 156 14.08 15.15 8.44
C ILE A 156 15.42 14.79 7.81
N ALA A 157 16.37 14.33 8.62
CA ALA A 157 17.75 14.03 8.18
C ALA A 157 18.44 15.22 7.44
N GLY A 158 18.04 16.46 7.71
CA GLY A 158 18.52 17.66 7.01
C GLY A 158 17.82 17.96 5.68
N ILE A 159 16.74 17.23 5.33
CA ILE A 159 15.97 17.39 4.09
C ILE A 159 14.65 18.09 4.41
N ARG A 160 14.26 19.11 3.63
CA ARG A 160 12.91 19.70 3.73
C ARG A 160 11.88 18.77 3.11
N VAL A 161 10.94 18.31 3.92
CA VAL A 161 9.86 17.41 3.54
C VAL A 161 8.52 18.07 3.85
N THR A 162 7.56 17.92 2.94
CA THR A 162 6.15 18.17 3.26
C THR A 162 5.41 16.84 3.27
N LEU A 163 4.89 16.48 4.44
CA LEU A 163 4.02 15.32 4.63
C LEU A 163 2.58 15.80 4.49
N ILE A 164 1.81 15.18 3.60
CA ILE A 164 0.49 15.65 3.21
C ILE A 164 -0.48 14.49 3.33
N HIS A 165 -1.36 14.53 4.33
CA HIS A 165 -2.56 13.72 4.34
C HIS A 165 -3.53 14.33 3.33
N THR A 166 -3.75 13.62 2.22
CA THR A 166 -4.69 14.04 1.18
C THR A 166 -6.12 13.68 1.59
N ALA A 167 -7.11 14.05 0.77
CA ALA A 167 -8.42 13.42 0.87
C ALA A 167 -8.32 11.87 0.88
N PRO A 168 -9.17 11.15 1.65
CA PRO A 168 -9.17 9.69 1.71
C PRO A 168 -9.28 9.02 0.33
N ALA A 169 -8.18 8.42 -0.13
CA ALA A 169 -8.01 7.97 -1.50
C ALA A 169 -7.90 6.45 -1.57
N HIS A 170 -6.69 5.89 -1.49
CA HIS A 170 -6.45 4.46 -1.41
C HIS A 170 -6.96 3.89 -0.08
N THR A 171 -6.66 4.58 1.03
CA THR A 171 -7.20 4.36 2.36
C THR A 171 -7.63 5.68 3.01
N SER A 172 -8.18 5.63 4.22
CA SER A 172 -8.37 6.84 5.02
C SER A 172 -7.10 7.40 5.65
N GLY A 173 -5.96 6.70 5.51
CA GLY A 173 -4.71 7.03 6.17
C GLY A 173 -3.56 7.32 5.21
N ASP A 174 -3.86 7.70 3.97
CA ASP A 174 -2.84 7.95 2.97
C ASP A 174 -2.01 9.20 3.31
N LEU A 175 -0.69 9.09 3.15
CA LEU A 175 0.28 10.15 3.37
C LEU A 175 1.19 10.27 2.16
N VAL A 176 1.17 11.44 1.54
CA VAL A 176 2.06 11.81 0.44
C VAL A 176 3.33 12.44 1.01
N VAL A 177 4.49 12.00 0.51
CA VAL A 177 5.80 12.61 0.85
C VAL A 177 6.26 13.48 -0.30
N HIS A 178 6.23 14.79 -0.11
CA HIS A 178 6.68 15.77 -1.09
C HIS A 178 8.06 16.34 -0.73
N LEU A 179 8.96 16.28 -1.71
CA LEU A 179 10.33 16.77 -1.64
C LEU A 179 10.48 17.94 -2.62
N PRO A 180 10.19 19.19 -2.19
CA PRO A 180 10.08 20.33 -3.09
C PRO A 180 11.40 20.69 -3.79
N GLU A 181 12.54 20.49 -3.12
CA GLU A 181 13.86 20.79 -3.70
C GLU A 181 14.23 19.78 -4.79
N GLN A 182 13.91 18.51 -4.57
CA GLN A 182 14.15 17.43 -5.51
C GLN A 182 13.08 17.38 -6.61
N LYS A 183 11.97 18.11 -6.45
CA LYS A 183 10.77 18.05 -7.28
C LYS A 183 10.22 16.63 -7.41
N LEU A 184 10.17 15.91 -6.29
CA LEU A 184 9.72 14.53 -6.21
C LEU A 184 8.51 14.40 -5.29
N VAL A 185 7.62 13.47 -5.64
CA VAL A 185 6.54 13.01 -4.77
C VAL A 185 6.61 11.50 -4.65
N PHE A 186 6.53 10.97 -3.43
CA PHE A 186 6.18 9.58 -3.18
C PHE A 186 4.70 9.53 -2.83
N GLY A 187 3.92 8.85 -3.67
CA GLY A 187 2.45 8.85 -3.59
C GLY A 187 1.84 7.68 -2.83
N GLY A 188 2.63 6.69 -2.44
CA GLY A 188 2.12 5.39 -1.97
C GLY A 188 1.11 4.81 -2.97
N ASP A 189 0.13 4.07 -2.46
CA ASP A 189 -0.87 3.40 -3.29
C ASP A 189 -2.02 4.30 -3.76
N ILE A 190 -1.95 5.61 -3.47
CA ILE A 190 -2.72 6.58 -4.25
C ILE A 190 -2.30 6.49 -5.72
N VAL A 191 -1.02 6.24 -6.00
CA VAL A 191 -0.51 6.08 -7.37
C VAL A 191 -0.05 4.63 -7.57
N LEU A 192 -0.78 3.89 -8.41
CA LEU A 192 -0.47 2.51 -8.78
C LEU A 192 -0.25 2.41 -10.29
N SER A 193 0.98 2.06 -10.68
CA SER A 193 1.41 2.18 -12.08
C SER A 193 1.31 0.88 -12.88
N ASN A 194 1.24 -0.27 -12.21
CA ASN A 194 1.20 -1.60 -12.81
C ASN A 194 -0.02 -2.46 -12.41
N GLN A 195 -0.98 -1.91 -11.66
CA GLN A 195 -2.17 -2.63 -11.17
C GLN A 195 -3.45 -2.35 -11.98
N GLY A 196 -3.32 -1.66 -13.12
CA GLY A 196 -4.44 -1.30 -14.00
C GLY A 196 -4.57 0.20 -14.24
N ARG A 197 -5.67 0.60 -14.89
CA ARG A 197 -5.97 2.02 -15.18
C ARG A 197 -6.59 2.74 -13.99
N PHE A 198 -7.38 2.03 -13.20
CA PHE A 198 -8.15 2.59 -12.09
C PHE A 198 -7.52 2.23 -10.75
N PRO A 199 -7.73 3.08 -9.73
CA PRO A 199 -7.12 2.86 -8.43
C PRO A 199 -7.73 1.68 -7.67
N ILE A 200 -6.93 1.12 -6.78
CA ILE A 200 -7.39 0.23 -5.71
C ILE A 200 -7.78 1.12 -4.54
N ILE A 201 -8.99 0.93 -4.01
CA ILE A 201 -9.54 1.76 -2.93
C ILE A 201 -10.17 0.84 -1.88
N HIS A 202 -9.76 1.00 -0.63
CA HIS A 202 -10.25 0.21 0.49
C HIS A 202 -10.10 0.97 1.81
N VAL A 203 -10.45 0.33 2.93
CA VAL A 203 -10.24 0.83 4.31
C VAL A 203 -10.45 2.36 4.45
N GLY A 204 -11.67 2.83 4.16
CA GLY A 204 -12.07 4.23 4.32
C GLY A 204 -11.63 5.20 3.21
N GLY A 205 -10.96 4.72 2.16
CA GLY A 205 -10.70 5.45 0.92
C GLY A 205 -11.95 5.62 0.06
N SER A 206 -11.84 6.44 -1.00
CA SER A 206 -12.98 6.74 -1.89
C SER A 206 -12.59 7.16 -3.30
N SER A 207 -13.49 6.94 -4.27
CA SER A 207 -13.34 7.34 -5.68
C SER A 207 -13.25 8.86 -5.84
N LEU A 208 -14.05 9.62 -5.06
CA LEU A 208 -13.98 11.07 -5.05
C LEU A 208 -12.73 11.59 -4.35
N GLY A 209 -12.39 11.02 -3.20
CA GLY A 209 -11.17 11.39 -2.47
C GLY A 209 -9.92 11.06 -3.28
N TRP A 210 -9.90 9.95 -4.02
CA TRP A 210 -8.81 9.63 -4.95
C TRP A 210 -8.66 10.68 -6.05
N LEU A 211 -9.78 11.12 -6.65
CA LEU A 211 -9.75 12.21 -7.63
C LEU A 211 -9.23 13.53 -7.02
N ALA A 212 -9.58 13.83 -5.77
CA ALA A 212 -9.09 15.01 -5.06
C ALA A 212 -7.58 14.89 -4.76
N ALA A 213 -7.15 13.79 -4.14
CA ALA A 213 -5.75 13.51 -3.82
C ALA A 213 -4.83 13.56 -5.04
N MET A 214 -5.25 12.99 -6.17
CA MET A 214 -4.47 13.08 -7.41
C MET A 214 -4.34 14.51 -7.94
N ASN A 215 -5.37 15.35 -7.80
CA ASN A 215 -5.28 16.77 -8.16
C ASN A 215 -4.37 17.53 -7.19
N GLU A 216 -4.38 17.18 -5.89
CA GLU A 216 -3.46 17.74 -4.90
C GLU A 216 -2.01 17.37 -5.27
N ILE A 217 -1.72 16.11 -5.59
CA ILE A 217 -0.39 15.67 -6.06
C ILE A 217 0.03 16.45 -7.32
N LEU A 218 -0.88 16.60 -8.29
CA LEU A 218 -0.64 17.40 -9.49
C LEU A 218 -0.39 18.89 -9.19
N ALA A 219 -0.75 19.41 -8.02
CA ALA A 219 -0.48 20.81 -7.66
C ALA A 219 0.94 21.03 -7.11
N LEU A 220 1.68 19.96 -6.77
CA LEU A 220 2.96 20.05 -6.05
C LEU A 220 4.20 20.36 -6.91
N ASP A 221 4.05 20.72 -8.19
CA ASP A 221 5.15 20.96 -9.16
C ASP A 221 6.22 19.84 -9.21
N ALA A 222 5.82 18.60 -8.89
CA ALA A 222 6.70 17.44 -8.95
C ALA A 222 6.96 17.03 -10.41
N LYS A 223 8.23 16.74 -10.72
CA LYS A 223 8.65 16.24 -12.04
C LYS A 223 8.55 14.72 -12.14
N VAL A 224 8.78 14.03 -11.03
CA VAL A 224 8.72 12.56 -10.94
C VAL A 224 7.85 12.19 -9.75
N ILE A 225 6.94 11.26 -10.00
CA ILE A 225 6.06 10.68 -9.00
C ILE A 225 6.45 9.22 -8.83
N VAL A 226 6.84 8.85 -7.63
CA VAL A 226 7.13 7.46 -7.26
C VAL A 226 5.83 6.82 -6.77
N PRO A 227 5.28 5.86 -7.52
CA PRO A 227 4.07 5.13 -7.11
C PRO A 227 4.40 4.14 -6.00
N GLY A 228 3.39 3.66 -5.28
CA GLY A 228 3.54 2.53 -4.36
C GLY A 228 3.81 1.21 -5.08
N HIS A 229 3.34 1.05 -6.33
CA HIS A 229 3.74 -0.08 -7.18
C HIS A 229 3.96 0.32 -8.65
N GLY A 230 4.98 -0.29 -9.27
CA GLY A 230 5.27 -0.15 -10.69
C GLY A 230 6.30 0.96 -11.00
N PRO A 231 6.52 1.27 -12.29
CA PRO A 231 7.53 2.26 -12.68
C PRO A 231 7.13 3.68 -12.29
N VAL A 232 8.11 4.55 -12.02
CA VAL A 232 7.88 5.97 -11.77
C VAL A 232 7.06 6.64 -12.87
N GLU A 233 6.20 7.58 -12.48
CA GLU A 233 5.30 8.28 -13.39
C GLU A 233 5.66 9.76 -13.56
N THR A 234 5.27 10.28 -14.72
CA THR A 234 5.28 11.70 -15.06
C THR A 234 3.94 12.34 -14.76
N ARG A 235 3.94 13.68 -14.62
CA ARG A 235 2.72 14.48 -14.50
C ARG A 235 1.65 14.12 -15.54
N ARG A 236 2.04 13.97 -16.81
CA ARG A 236 1.11 13.67 -17.91
C ARG A 236 0.41 12.32 -17.74
N GLN A 237 1.11 11.32 -17.17
CA GLN A 237 0.51 10.01 -16.90
C GLN A 237 -0.52 10.13 -15.77
N LEU A 238 -0.22 10.85 -14.69
CA LEU A 238 -1.20 11.15 -13.64
C LEU A 238 -2.42 11.90 -14.19
N GLU A 239 -2.24 12.92 -15.03
CA GLU A 239 -3.34 13.66 -15.68
C GLU A 239 -4.23 12.74 -16.52
N THR A 240 -3.62 11.79 -17.24
CA THR A 240 -4.36 10.77 -18.00
C THR A 240 -5.21 9.90 -17.07
N ARG A 241 -4.63 9.41 -15.97
CA ARG A 241 -5.34 8.58 -15.00
C ARG A 241 -6.50 9.32 -14.34
N VAL A 242 -6.29 10.59 -13.97
CA VAL A 242 -7.36 11.43 -13.43
C VAL A 242 -8.49 11.59 -14.45
N ALA A 243 -8.16 11.82 -15.73
CA ALA A 243 -9.15 11.94 -16.79
C ALA A 243 -9.93 10.62 -17.02
N ASP A 244 -9.25 9.48 -17.01
CA ASP A 244 -9.85 8.15 -17.12
C ASP A 244 -10.80 7.87 -15.95
N ALA A 245 -10.34 8.06 -14.71
CA ALA A 245 -11.15 7.86 -13.52
C ALA A 245 -12.37 8.79 -13.49
N LYS A 246 -12.22 10.08 -13.86
CA LYS A 246 -13.34 11.02 -13.99
C LYS A 246 -14.38 10.54 -15.00
N ARG A 247 -13.95 10.08 -16.18
CA ARG A 247 -14.85 9.53 -17.21
C ARG A 247 -15.60 8.30 -16.71
N ARG A 248 -14.86 7.30 -16.19
CA ARG A 248 -15.45 6.06 -15.67
C ARG A 248 -16.46 6.35 -14.56
N ARG A 249 -16.13 7.25 -13.63
CA ARG A 249 -17.03 7.66 -12.55
C ARG A 249 -18.31 8.31 -13.08
N ALA A 250 -18.20 9.17 -14.10
CA ALA A 250 -19.35 9.83 -14.71
C ALA A 250 -20.26 8.85 -15.47
N GLU A 251 -19.69 7.84 -16.13
CA GLU A 251 -20.45 6.78 -16.79
C GLU A 251 -21.22 5.92 -15.78
N ILE A 252 -20.56 5.50 -14.71
CA ILE A 252 -21.20 4.77 -13.59
C ILE A 252 -22.35 5.60 -13.01
N LYS A 253 -22.13 6.90 -12.76
CA LYS A 253 -23.17 7.80 -12.25
C LYS A 253 -24.41 7.83 -13.14
N LYS A 254 -24.24 7.98 -14.46
CA LYS A 254 -25.37 7.94 -15.41
C LYS A 254 -26.12 6.61 -15.37
N MET A 255 -25.41 5.49 -15.22
CA MET A 255 -26.03 4.16 -15.14
C MET A 255 -26.79 3.98 -13.81
N VAL A 256 -26.25 4.46 -12.69
CA VAL A 256 -26.94 4.48 -11.39
C VAL A 256 -28.22 5.33 -11.45
N GLU A 257 -28.15 6.52 -12.04
CA GLU A 257 -29.31 7.40 -12.25
C GLU A 257 -30.38 6.76 -13.16
N ALA A 258 -29.96 5.88 -14.08
CA ALA A 258 -30.84 5.06 -14.91
C ALA A 258 -31.33 3.77 -14.22
N GLY A 259 -31.09 3.60 -12.91
CA GLY A 259 -31.55 2.46 -12.12
C GLY A 259 -30.81 1.16 -12.39
N LYS A 260 -29.61 1.18 -12.99
CA LYS A 260 -28.82 -0.02 -13.25
C LYS A 260 -28.19 -0.55 -11.96
N SER A 261 -28.18 -1.87 -11.79
CA SER A 261 -27.44 -2.53 -10.71
C SER A 261 -25.94 -2.62 -11.02
N LEU A 262 -25.09 -2.82 -10.01
CA LEU A 262 -23.65 -3.02 -10.20
C LEU A 262 -23.34 -4.13 -11.22
N ALA A 263 -24.07 -5.26 -11.17
CA ALA A 263 -23.86 -6.35 -12.13
C ALA A 263 -24.12 -5.92 -13.58
N GLN A 264 -25.12 -5.07 -13.83
CA GLN A 264 -25.39 -4.53 -15.17
C GLN A 264 -24.32 -3.50 -15.59
N ILE A 265 -23.79 -2.74 -14.63
CA ILE A 265 -22.69 -1.81 -14.85
C ILE A 265 -21.43 -2.58 -15.23
N ASP A 266 -21.06 -3.63 -14.49
CA ASP A 266 -19.87 -4.43 -14.77
C ASP A 266 -19.94 -5.19 -16.11
N VAL A 267 -21.15 -5.52 -16.59
CA VAL A 267 -21.31 -6.04 -17.97
C VAL A 267 -20.99 -4.98 -19.02
N THR A 268 -21.36 -3.72 -18.78
CA THR A 268 -21.19 -2.61 -19.73
C THR A 268 -19.79 -2.00 -19.66
N LEU A 269 -19.25 -1.90 -18.45
CA LEU A 269 -17.97 -1.32 -18.10
C LEU A 269 -17.20 -2.36 -17.29
N PRO A 270 -16.59 -3.39 -17.91
CA PRO A 270 -15.88 -4.43 -17.17
C PRO A 270 -14.88 -3.85 -16.15
N PRO A 271 -14.84 -4.39 -14.92
CA PRO A 271 -13.88 -3.96 -13.92
C PRO A 271 -12.47 -4.35 -14.36
N GLU A 272 -11.52 -3.44 -14.15
CA GLU A 272 -10.10 -3.66 -14.41
C GLU A 272 -9.37 -3.73 -13.08
N THR A 273 -9.53 -4.83 -12.34
CA THR A 273 -8.66 -5.10 -11.20
C THR A 273 -7.76 -6.27 -11.54
N ALA A 274 -6.45 -6.07 -11.38
CA ALA A 274 -5.49 -7.18 -11.45
C ALA A 274 -5.63 -8.14 -10.25
N ASN A 275 -6.29 -7.70 -9.17
CA ASN A 275 -6.42 -8.42 -7.91
C ASN A 275 -7.89 -8.49 -7.47
N SER A 276 -8.42 -9.70 -7.28
CA SER A 276 -9.79 -9.95 -6.82
C SER A 276 -9.98 -9.75 -5.31
N MET A 277 -8.90 -9.52 -4.55
CA MET A 277 -8.96 -9.26 -3.10
C MET A 277 -9.56 -7.90 -2.77
N PHE A 278 -9.45 -6.92 -3.68
CA PHE A 278 -9.90 -5.55 -3.45
C PHE A 278 -11.17 -5.22 -4.25
N PRO A 279 -12.01 -4.31 -3.75
CA PRO A 279 -13.13 -3.79 -4.51
C PRO A 279 -12.67 -3.14 -5.82
N SER A 280 -13.45 -3.33 -6.89
CA SER A 280 -13.20 -2.62 -8.14
C SER A 280 -13.55 -1.15 -8.01
N PHE A 281 -12.93 -0.31 -8.84
CA PHE A 281 -13.32 1.11 -8.93
C PHE A 281 -14.81 1.30 -9.27
N ASN A 282 -15.39 0.38 -10.04
CA ASN A 282 -16.82 0.35 -10.31
C ASN A 282 -17.64 0.13 -9.04
N TYR A 283 -17.27 -0.89 -8.25
CA TYR A 283 -17.93 -1.19 -6.98
C TYR A 283 -17.86 0.03 -6.05
N THR A 284 -16.67 0.58 -5.82
CA THR A 284 -16.46 1.70 -4.90
C THR A 284 -17.28 2.92 -5.33
N THR A 285 -17.26 3.24 -6.63
CA THR A 285 -18.04 4.35 -7.17
C THR A 285 -19.56 4.11 -7.04
N TYR A 286 -20.02 2.91 -7.38
CA TYR A 286 -21.44 2.54 -7.27
C TYR A 286 -21.93 2.63 -5.82
N ASP A 287 -21.13 2.12 -4.88
CA ASP A 287 -21.44 2.11 -3.47
C ASP A 287 -21.58 3.54 -2.93
N GLU A 288 -20.63 4.43 -3.23
CA GLU A 288 -20.70 5.85 -2.86
C GLU A 288 -21.96 6.55 -3.39
N LEU A 289 -22.34 6.26 -4.64
CA LEU A 289 -23.47 6.90 -5.29
C LEU A 289 -24.82 6.39 -4.79
N THR A 290 -24.87 5.19 -4.22
CA THR A 290 -26.13 4.53 -3.80
C THR A 290 -26.32 4.51 -2.29
N GLN A 291 -25.24 4.48 -1.50
CA GLN A 291 -25.29 4.48 -0.03
C GLN A 291 -24.95 5.85 0.59
N GLY A 292 -24.45 6.80 -0.22
CA GLY A 292 -23.97 8.10 0.26
C GLY A 292 -22.50 8.09 0.65
N TYR A 293 -21.91 9.28 0.79
CA TYR A 293 -20.51 9.48 1.14
C TYR A 293 -20.35 10.07 2.56
N PRO A 294 -19.42 9.57 3.39
CA PRO A 294 -18.63 8.36 3.20
C PRO A 294 -19.51 7.09 3.28
N PRO A 295 -19.12 5.97 2.62
CA PRO A 295 -19.90 4.74 2.64
C PRO A 295 -20.04 4.22 4.09
N GLN A 296 -21.24 3.80 4.48
CA GLN A 296 -21.53 3.49 5.89
C GLN A 296 -20.85 2.22 6.42
N ARG A 297 -20.28 1.36 5.56
CA ARG A 297 -19.50 0.16 5.96
C ARG A 297 -18.45 -0.24 4.91
N PRO A 298 -17.20 -0.56 5.31
CA PRO A 298 -16.23 -1.16 4.39
C PRO A 298 -16.59 -2.63 4.07
N PRO A 299 -16.51 -3.08 2.80
CA PRO A 299 -16.98 -4.41 2.37
C PRO A 299 -16.17 -5.60 2.93
N TRP A 300 -14.90 -5.39 3.29
CA TRP A 300 -14.01 -6.48 3.74
C TRP A 300 -14.43 -7.09 5.08
N ALA A 301 -15.20 -6.37 5.90
CA ALA A 301 -15.77 -6.89 7.15
C ALA A 301 -16.74 -8.07 6.94
N SER A 302 -17.25 -8.25 5.71
CA SER A 302 -18.19 -9.33 5.35
C SER A 302 -17.55 -10.52 4.63
N LEU A 303 -16.29 -10.38 4.17
CA LEU A 303 -15.56 -11.42 3.43
C LEU A 303 -14.77 -12.36 4.34
N VAL A 304 -14.59 -12.02 5.60
CA VAL A 304 -14.04 -12.92 6.64
C VAL A 304 -15.20 -13.62 7.34
N LYS A 305 -15.83 -14.60 6.69
CA LYS A 305 -16.65 -15.56 7.44
C LYS A 305 -15.70 -16.44 8.25
N PRO A 306 -15.90 -16.60 9.57
CA PRO A 306 -15.16 -17.63 10.29
C PRO A 306 -15.49 -18.99 9.65
N PRO A 307 -14.50 -19.90 9.50
CA PRO A 307 -14.80 -21.26 9.10
C PRO A 307 -15.81 -21.84 10.10
N ARG A 308 -16.83 -22.53 9.58
CA ARG A 308 -17.77 -23.29 10.39
C ARG A 308 -17.06 -24.43 11.10
#